data_AF-A0A5J4VG29-F1
#
_entry.id   AF-A0A5J4VG29-F1
#
_cell.length_a   1.000
_cell.length_b   1.000
_cell.length_c   1.000
_cell.angle_alpha   90.00
_cell.angle_beta   90.00
_cell.angle_gamma   90.00
#
_symmetry.space_group_name_H-M   'P 1'
#
loop_
_entity.id
_entity.type
_entity.pdbx_description
1 polymer ?
#
loop_
_entity_poly.entity_id
_entity_poly.type
_entity_poly.pdbx_seq_one_letter_code
_entity_poly.pdbx_strand_id
1 'polypeptide(L)'
;MTSSNPNGLEREIERQQEFKRVQELQRLQEWRNIPNFPDYEIMAGEPHPIRRRKDKQEPLIKIEDGYKKIELNNKFYSLDRVIASVFMPKSIPEYCRFIKHKDKDTLNNSVDNLEWVDDIQTNSKPQTQAIDATADGSIVIKIIISKM
;
A
#
# COMPACT_ATOMS: atom_id res chain seq x y z
N MET A 1 15.51 -24.26 -44.44
CA MET A 1 15.17 -22.88 -44.03
C MET A 1 13.90 -22.96 -43.18
N THR A 2 14.04 -22.96 -41.86
CA THR A 2 12.91 -23.14 -40.94
C THR A 2 12.10 -21.86 -40.86
N SER A 3 10.93 -21.87 -41.50
CA SER A 3 9.92 -20.83 -41.39
C SER A 3 9.25 -20.94 -40.02
N SER A 4 9.69 -20.11 -39.08
CA SER A 4 8.95 -19.89 -37.83
C SER A 4 7.69 -19.10 -38.17
N ASN A 5 6.51 -19.67 -37.90
CA ASN A 5 5.22 -19.03 -38.13
C ASN A 5 4.98 -17.95 -37.04
N PRO A 6 5.10 -16.64 -37.35
CA PRO A 6 5.07 -15.57 -36.34
C PRO A 6 3.74 -15.53 -35.56
N ASN A 7 2.65 -15.97 -36.19
CA ASN A 7 1.31 -15.95 -35.61
C ASN A 7 1.14 -16.89 -34.40
N GLY A 8 2.00 -17.90 -34.22
CA GLY A 8 1.92 -18.83 -33.08
C GLY A 8 2.42 -18.21 -31.78
N LEU A 9 3.56 -17.51 -31.86
CA LEU A 9 4.22 -16.89 -30.71
C LEU A 9 3.45 -15.67 -30.21
N GLU A 10 2.95 -14.83 -31.13
CA GLU A 10 2.15 -13.65 -30.79
C GLU A 10 0.86 -14.04 -30.03
N ARG A 11 0.13 -15.04 -30.53
CA ARG A 11 -1.07 -15.56 -29.84
C ARG A 11 -0.78 -16.12 -28.45
N GLU A 12 0.38 -16.73 -28.26
CA GLU A 12 0.78 -17.21 -26.94
C GLU A 12 1.15 -16.06 -26.00
N ILE A 13 1.84 -15.02 -26.49
CA ILE A 13 2.12 -13.80 -25.72
C ILE A 13 0.81 -13.14 -25.29
N GLU A 14 -0.15 -12.96 -26.20
CA GLU A 14 -1.47 -12.40 -25.91
C GLU A 14 -2.22 -13.24 -24.85
N ARG A 15 -2.23 -14.57 -25.00
CA ARG A 15 -2.84 -15.48 -24.02
C ARG A 15 -2.22 -15.30 -22.63
N GLN A 16 -0.90 -15.22 -22.54
CA GLN A 16 -0.18 -15.06 -21.27
C GLN A 16 -0.43 -13.68 -20.65
N GLN A 17 -0.50 -12.63 -21.47
CA GLN A 17 -0.86 -11.29 -21.01
C GLN A 17 -2.28 -11.24 -20.48
N GLU A 18 -3.24 -11.82 -21.21
CA GLU A 18 -4.65 -11.86 -20.79
C GLU A 18 -4.81 -12.67 -19.50
N PHE A 19 -4.13 -13.81 -19.38
CA PHE A 19 -4.15 -14.61 -18.16
C PHE A 19 -3.63 -13.81 -16.95
N LYS A 20 -2.50 -13.12 -17.10
CA LYS A 20 -1.97 -12.24 -16.04
C LYS A 20 -2.93 -11.10 -15.69
N ARG A 21 -3.54 -10.48 -16.70
CA ARG A 21 -4.53 -9.41 -16.53
C ARG A 21 -5.74 -9.89 -15.73
N VAL A 22 -6.31 -11.04 -16.09
CA VAL A 22 -7.48 -11.61 -15.40
C VAL A 22 -7.14 -11.94 -13.95
N GLN A 23 -5.96 -12.53 -13.69
CA GLN A 23 -5.51 -12.78 -12.32
C GLN A 23 -5.38 -11.49 -11.50
N GLU A 24 -4.84 -10.43 -12.09
CA GLU A 24 -4.73 -9.14 -11.41
C GLU A 24 -6.10 -8.52 -11.12
N LEU A 25 -7.03 -8.55 -12.08
CA LEU A 25 -8.40 -8.07 -11.88
C LEU A 25 -9.12 -8.84 -10.76
N GLN A 26 -8.90 -10.15 -10.67
CA GLN A 26 -9.44 -10.96 -9.57
C GLN A 26 -8.85 -10.52 -8.23
N ARG A 27 -7.53 -10.30 -8.15
CA ARG A 27 -6.87 -9.83 -6.92
C ARG A 27 -7.37 -8.48 -6.46
N LEU A 28 -7.66 -7.55 -7.38
CA LEU A 28 -8.22 -6.23 -7.06
C LEU A 28 -9.67 -6.32 -6.54
N GLN A 29 -10.40 -7.41 -6.81
CA GLN A 29 -11.75 -7.64 -6.30
C GLN A 29 -11.78 -8.37 -4.94
N GLU A 30 -10.61 -8.71 -4.38
CA GLU A 30 -10.53 -9.36 -3.08
C GLU A 30 -10.87 -8.40 -1.94
N TRP A 31 -11.62 -8.92 -0.96
CA TRP A 31 -11.88 -8.24 0.31
C TRP A 31 -10.90 -8.72 1.37
N ARG A 32 -10.22 -7.78 2.03
CA ARG A 32 -9.23 -8.04 3.09
C ARG A 32 -9.78 -7.59 4.44
N ASN A 33 -9.39 -8.28 5.50
CA ASN A 33 -9.75 -7.89 6.86
C ASN A 33 -8.98 -6.64 7.29
N ILE A 34 -9.62 -5.78 8.07
CA ILE A 34 -8.98 -4.60 8.64
C ILE A 34 -8.45 -4.94 10.05
N PRO A 35 -7.14 -4.78 10.32
CA PRO A 35 -6.59 -4.99 11.66
C PRO A 35 -7.31 -4.16 12.72
N ASN A 36 -7.59 -4.76 13.88
CA ASN A 36 -8.37 -4.17 14.99
C ASN A 36 -9.85 -3.87 14.71
N PHE A 37 -10.33 -4.08 13.48
CA PHE A 37 -11.74 -3.89 13.09
C PHE A 37 -12.28 -5.13 12.37
N PRO A 38 -12.37 -6.30 13.04
CA PRO A 38 -12.70 -7.59 12.40
C PRO A 38 -14.13 -7.64 11.82
N ASP A 39 -15.00 -6.71 12.21
CA ASP A 39 -16.35 -6.55 11.67
C ASP A 39 -16.37 -5.88 10.28
N TYR A 40 -15.22 -5.39 9.81
CA TYR A 40 -15.08 -4.64 8.58
C TYR A 40 -14.07 -5.29 7.63
N GLU A 41 -14.28 -5.07 6.35
CA GLU A 41 -13.41 -5.51 5.26
C GLU A 41 -13.18 -4.36 4.28
N ILE A 42 -12.03 -4.38 3.61
CA ILE A 42 -11.60 -3.39 2.63
C ILE A 42 -11.27 -4.07 1.31
N MET A 43 -11.69 -3.47 0.20
CA MET A 43 -11.40 -3.99 -1.14
C MET A 43 -9.96 -3.67 -1.57
N ALA A 44 -9.29 -4.65 -2.18
CA ALA A 44 -7.90 -4.51 -2.63
C ALA A 44 -7.73 -3.50 -3.76
N GLY A 45 -8.73 -3.35 -4.63
CA GLY A 45 -8.75 -2.34 -5.68
C GLY A 45 -9.03 -0.94 -5.15
N GLU A 46 -8.31 0.03 -5.70
CA GLU A 46 -8.61 1.46 -5.53
C GLU A 46 -10.06 1.75 -5.97
N PRO A 47 -10.82 2.62 -5.27
CA PRO A 47 -10.40 3.54 -4.20
C PRO A 47 -10.44 2.93 -2.79
N HIS A 48 -10.30 1.60 -2.68
CA HIS A 48 -10.39 0.84 -1.44
C HIS A 48 -11.71 0.99 -0.66
N PRO A 49 -12.87 0.68 -1.28
CA PRO A 49 -14.13 0.61 -0.57
C PRO A 49 -14.03 -0.18 0.74
N ILE A 50 -14.62 0.34 1.81
CA ILE A 50 -14.69 -0.31 3.13
C ILE A 50 -16.16 -0.60 3.42
N ARG A 51 -16.45 -1.78 3.97
CA ARG A 51 -17.80 -2.12 4.40
C ARG A 51 -17.81 -3.02 5.63
N ARG A 52 -18.94 -3.04 6.33
CA ARG A 52 -19.21 -4.01 7.40
C ARG A 52 -19.45 -5.39 6.78
N ARG A 53 -18.86 -6.43 7.37
CA ARG A 53 -18.94 -7.81 6.86
C ARG A 53 -20.36 -8.38 6.91
N LYS A 54 -21.12 -8.03 7.96
CA LYS A 54 -22.45 -8.57 8.29
C LYS A 54 -23.51 -8.24 7.24
N ASP A 55 -23.62 -6.96 6.88
CA ASP A 55 -24.73 -6.41 6.08
C ASP A 55 -24.24 -5.64 4.85
N LYS A 56 -22.92 -5.61 4.64
CA LYS A 56 -22.24 -4.94 3.52
C LYS A 56 -22.46 -3.42 3.50
N GLN A 57 -22.91 -2.82 4.62
CA GLN A 57 -23.04 -1.38 4.73
C GLN A 57 -21.68 -0.69 4.71
N GLU A 58 -21.59 0.38 3.95
CA GLU A 58 -20.43 1.25 3.93
C GLU A 58 -20.52 2.24 5.11
N PRO A 59 -19.46 2.36 5.92
CA PRO A 59 -19.42 3.33 7.01
C PRO A 59 -19.38 4.76 6.48
N LEU A 60 -19.82 5.70 7.31
CA LEU A 60 -19.75 7.12 6.99
C LEU A 60 -18.29 7.57 6.85
N ILE A 61 -17.99 8.31 5.78
CA ILE A 61 -16.75 9.05 5.60
C ILE A 61 -17.06 10.54 5.64
N LYS A 62 -16.32 11.30 6.45
CA LYS A 62 -16.39 12.77 6.50
C LYS A 62 -15.02 13.39 6.34
N ILE A 63 -14.99 14.67 5.97
CA ILE A 63 -13.78 15.48 6.01
C ILE A 63 -13.79 16.29 7.31
N GLU A 64 -12.73 16.17 8.10
CA GLU A 64 -12.55 16.90 9.35
C GLU A 64 -11.07 17.28 9.49
N ASP A 65 -10.80 18.54 9.79
CA ASP A 65 -9.44 19.12 9.86
C ASP A 65 -8.61 18.95 8.57
N GLY A 66 -9.29 18.85 7.41
CA GLY A 66 -8.64 18.62 6.11
C GLY A 66 -8.32 17.16 5.81
N TYR A 67 -8.66 16.21 6.67
CA TYR A 67 -8.41 14.78 6.46
C TYR A 67 -9.72 14.00 6.30
N LYS A 68 -9.70 12.93 5.50
CA LYS A 68 -10.80 11.96 5.46
C LYS A 68 -10.79 11.11 6.74
N LYS A 69 -11.92 11.08 7.45
CA LYS A 69 -12.16 10.23 8.62
C LYS A 69 -13.31 9.28 8.34
N ILE A 70 -13.19 8.05 8.81
CA ILE A 70 -14.15 6.95 8.62
C ILE A 70 -14.74 6.53 9.96
N GLU A 71 -16.05 6.31 10.02
CA GLU A 71 -16.74 5.87 11.22
C GLU A 71 -16.74 4.35 11.35
N LEU A 72 -15.98 3.81 12.30
CA LEU A 72 -15.95 2.39 12.62
C LEU A 72 -16.39 2.21 14.07
N ASN A 73 -17.39 1.37 14.33
CA ASN A 73 -17.92 1.13 15.68
C ASN A 73 -18.24 2.42 16.47
N ASN A 74 -18.94 3.36 15.82
CA ASN A 74 -19.38 4.66 16.37
C ASN A 74 -18.23 5.60 16.78
N LYS A 75 -17.03 5.41 16.23
CA LYS A 75 -15.87 6.29 16.42
C LYS A 75 -15.24 6.63 15.08
N PHE A 76 -14.76 7.86 14.95
CA PHE A 76 -14.05 8.30 13.76
C PHE A 76 -12.56 7.99 13.84
N TYR A 77 -12.04 7.40 12.78
CA TYR A 77 -10.63 7.08 12.59
C TYR A 77 -10.10 7.72 11.31
N SER A 78 -8.79 7.92 11.23
CA SER A 78 -8.14 8.45 10.03
C SER A 78 -8.17 7.42 8.91
N LEU A 79 -8.70 7.78 7.73
CA LEU A 79 -8.89 6.84 6.62
C LEU A 79 -7.56 6.34 6.05
N ASP A 80 -6.59 7.23 5.87
CA ASP A 80 -5.21 6.94 5.47
C ASP A 80 -4.57 5.85 6.34
N ARG A 81 -4.73 5.92 7.66
CA ARG A 81 -4.18 4.92 8.61
C ARG A 81 -4.88 3.58 8.48
N VAL A 82 -6.19 3.58 8.23
CA VAL A 82 -6.95 2.34 8.01
C VAL A 82 -6.44 1.64 6.74
N ILE A 83 -6.32 2.38 5.63
CA ILE A 83 -5.78 1.87 4.35
C ILE A 83 -4.34 1.38 4.52
N ALA A 84 -3.46 2.21 5.09
CA ALA A 84 -2.06 1.87 5.31
C ALA A 84 -1.88 0.63 6.21
N SER A 85 -2.75 0.42 7.20
CA SER A 85 -2.68 -0.76 8.07
C SER A 85 -2.89 -2.09 7.33
N VAL A 86 -3.54 -2.07 6.16
CA VAL A 86 -3.86 -3.25 5.37
C VAL A 86 -2.86 -3.45 4.23
N PHE A 87 -2.50 -2.37 3.53
CA PHE A 87 -1.71 -2.46 2.30
C PHE A 87 -0.23 -2.09 2.47
N MET A 88 0.12 -1.45 3.58
CA MET A 88 1.49 -1.07 3.91
C MET A 88 1.90 -1.75 5.23
N PRO A 89 2.03 -3.09 5.24
CA PRO A 89 2.42 -3.81 6.44
C PRO A 89 3.71 -3.19 7.00
N LYS A 90 3.66 -2.75 8.26
CA LYS A 90 4.82 -2.10 8.91
C LYS A 90 5.99 -3.06 8.87
N SER A 91 7.01 -2.74 8.06
CA SER A 91 8.23 -3.55 7.94
C SER A 91 9.22 -3.32 9.08
N ILE A 92 8.91 -2.46 10.06
CA ILE A 92 9.81 -2.09 11.15
C ILE A 92 9.03 -2.01 12.46
N PRO A 93 9.50 -2.64 13.56
CA PRO A 93 8.82 -2.53 14.84
C PRO A 93 9.00 -1.10 15.39
N GLU A 94 7.88 -0.54 15.87
CA GLU A 94 7.84 0.49 16.93
C GLU A 94 8.09 1.98 16.62
N TYR A 95 8.72 2.37 15.51
CA TYR A 95 9.09 3.79 15.31
C TYR A 95 8.18 4.62 14.38
N CYS A 96 7.54 4.02 13.36
CA CYS A 96 6.69 4.79 12.44
C CYS A 96 5.29 5.03 13.02
N ARG A 97 5.00 6.29 13.35
CA ARG A 97 3.77 6.72 14.04
C ARG A 97 2.81 7.51 13.17
N PHE A 98 3.29 8.07 12.06
CA PHE A 98 2.51 8.98 11.23
C PHE A 98 2.44 8.50 9.79
N ILE A 99 1.36 8.90 9.11
CA ILE A 99 1.20 8.77 7.67
C ILE A 99 1.42 10.15 7.06
N LYS A 100 2.17 10.19 5.97
CA LYS A 100 2.37 11.39 5.16
C LYS A 100 1.91 11.14 3.74
N HIS A 101 1.27 12.16 3.16
CA HIS A 101 0.83 12.20 1.78
C HIS A 101 1.92 12.82 0.91
N LYS A 102 2.44 12.06 -0.06
CA LYS A 102 3.60 12.46 -0.89
C LYS A 102 3.28 13.68 -1.75
N ASP A 103 2.07 13.75 -2.29
CA ASP A 103 1.57 14.87 -3.10
C ASP A 103 1.09 16.08 -2.29
N LYS A 104 1.08 15.98 -0.94
CA LYS A 104 0.54 16.97 0.01
C LYS A 104 -0.98 17.17 -0.06
N ASP A 105 -1.70 16.36 -0.83
CA ASP A 105 -3.16 16.29 -0.80
C ASP A 105 -3.60 15.24 0.22
N THR A 106 -4.05 15.71 1.37
CA THR A 106 -4.54 14.90 2.49
C THR A 106 -5.84 14.14 2.17
N LEU A 107 -6.50 14.45 1.05
CA LEU A 107 -7.68 13.75 0.57
C LEU A 107 -7.34 12.64 -0.44
N ASN A 108 -6.12 12.62 -1.00
CA ASN A 108 -5.62 11.56 -1.85
C ASN A 108 -5.09 10.38 -1.02
N ASN A 109 -5.93 9.40 -0.73
CA ASN A 109 -5.60 8.28 0.16
C ASN A 109 -5.14 7.02 -0.60
N SER A 110 -4.76 7.14 -1.86
CA SER A 110 -4.22 6.01 -2.63
C SER A 110 -2.95 5.48 -1.99
N VAL A 111 -2.78 4.16 -1.97
CA VAL A 111 -1.66 3.50 -1.26
C VAL A 111 -0.31 4.02 -1.73
N ASP A 112 -0.15 4.25 -3.03
CA ASP A 112 1.09 4.79 -3.62
C ASP A 112 1.38 6.24 -3.19
N ASN A 113 0.38 6.99 -2.73
CA ASN A 113 0.53 8.35 -2.22
C ASN A 113 0.87 8.39 -0.72
N LEU A 114 0.75 7.28 0.01
CA LEU A 114 1.01 7.22 1.44
C LEU A 114 2.43 6.75 1.74
N GLU A 115 3.01 7.28 2.82
CA GLU A 115 4.26 6.79 3.40
C GLU A 115 4.19 6.79 4.94
N TRP A 116 4.71 5.74 5.57
CA TRP A 116 4.92 5.69 7.01
C TRP A 116 6.15 6.55 7.36
N VAL A 117 6.00 7.47 8.31
CA VAL A 117 7.10 8.33 8.79
C VAL A 117 7.15 8.37 10.32
N ASP A 118 8.34 8.62 10.87
CA ASP A 118 8.57 8.75 12.31
C ASP A 118 8.20 10.15 12.82
N ASP A 119 8.40 11.17 11.98
CA ASP A 119 8.07 12.57 12.25
C ASP A 119 7.54 13.24 10.97
N ILE A 120 6.40 13.91 11.10
CA ILE A 120 5.74 14.68 10.02
C ILE A 120 6.62 15.86 9.58
N GLN A 121 7.46 16.41 10.46
CA GLN A 121 8.29 17.58 10.16
C GLN A 121 9.52 17.25 9.31
N THR A 122 9.98 16.00 9.34
CA THR A 122 11.20 15.62 8.61
C THR A 122 10.88 15.23 7.17
N ASN A 123 11.50 15.90 6.20
CA ASN A 123 11.62 15.37 4.83
C ASN A 123 12.74 14.33 4.82
N SER A 124 12.61 13.28 5.62
CA SER A 124 13.62 12.24 5.73
C SER A 124 13.53 11.34 4.50
N LYS A 125 14.28 11.71 3.45
CA LYS A 125 14.76 10.69 2.50
C LYS A 125 15.55 9.67 3.33
N PRO A 126 15.33 8.35 3.19
CA PRO A 126 16.23 7.38 3.80
C PRO A 126 17.63 7.62 3.21
N GLN A 127 18.56 8.14 4.01
CA GLN A 127 19.96 8.22 3.62
C GLN A 127 20.57 6.82 3.73
N THR A 128 20.59 6.09 2.62
CA THR A 128 21.39 4.88 2.50
C THR A 128 22.82 5.29 2.18
N GLN A 129 23.74 5.15 3.13
CA GLN A 129 25.17 5.11 2.80
C GLN A 129 25.53 3.66 2.47
N ALA A 130 25.98 3.42 1.24
CA ALA A 130 26.65 2.17 0.90
C ALA A 130 27.97 2.12 1.69
N ILE A 131 28.16 1.08 2.50
CA ILE A 131 29.49 0.77 3.05
C ILE A 131 30.10 -0.37 2.23
N ASP A 132 31.43 -0.28 2.10
CA ASP A 132 32.27 -1.03 1.18
C ASP A 132 32.01 -2.54 1.15
N ALA A 133 32.21 -3.13 -0.05
CA ALA A 133 32.08 -4.56 -0.30
C ALA A 133 32.90 -5.37 0.70
N THR A 134 32.27 -6.34 1.36
CA THR A 134 33.01 -7.33 2.14
C THR A 134 33.81 -8.23 1.20
N ALA A 135 34.91 -8.82 1.69
CA ALA A 135 35.87 -9.58 0.87
C ALA A 135 35.26 -10.79 0.13
N ASP A 136 34.05 -11.21 0.49
CA ASP A 136 33.23 -12.26 -0.12
C ASP A 136 32.24 -11.74 -1.19
N GLY A 137 32.21 -10.42 -1.46
CA GLY A 137 31.31 -9.79 -2.44
C GLY A 137 29.91 -9.49 -1.91
N SER A 138 29.65 -9.67 -0.62
CA SER A 138 28.36 -9.34 -0.01
C SER A 138 28.23 -7.83 0.24
N ILE A 139 27.06 -7.25 -0.05
CA ILE A 139 26.75 -5.85 0.27
C ILE A 139 26.03 -5.81 1.61
N VAL A 140 26.64 -5.17 2.62
CA VAL A 140 26.00 -4.94 3.92
C VAL A 140 25.42 -3.53 3.97
N ILE A 141 24.10 -3.41 3.95
CA ILE A 141 23.42 -2.12 4.14
C ILE A 141 23.35 -1.82 5.64
N LYS A 142 24.17 -0.89 6.13
CA LYS A 142 24.14 -0.43 7.53
C LYS A 142 23.39 0.89 7.62
N ILE A 143 22.18 0.88 8.18
CA ILE A 143 21.40 2.10 8.44
C ILE A 143 21.99 2.78 9.68
N ILE A 144 22.67 3.92 9.49
CA ILE A 144 23.16 4.75 10.60
C ILE A 144 22.08 5.79 10.91
N ILE A 145 21.41 5.64 12.06
CA ILE A 145 20.52 6.68 12.59
C ILE A 145 21.40 7.70 13.29
N SER A 146 21.67 8.84 12.64
CA SER A 146 22.35 9.96 13.30
C SER A 146 21.34 10.69 14.19
N LYS A 147 21.54 10.63 15.50
CA LYS A 147 20.77 11.37 16.49
C LYS A 147 21.27 12.83 16.47
N MET A 148 20.40 13.76 16.08
CA MET A 148 20.58 15.20 16.36
C MET A 148 19.68 15.59 17.52
#